data_AF-A0A537DHW3-F1
#
_entry.id   AF-A0A537DHW3-F1
#
_cell.length_a   1.000
_cell.length_b   1.000
_cell.length_c   1.000
_cell.angle_alpha   90.00
_cell.angle_beta   90.00
_cell.angle_gamma   90.00
#
_symmetry.space_group_name_H-M   'P 1'
#
loop_
_entity.id
_entity.type
_entity.pdbx_description
1 polymer ?
#
loop_
_entity_poly.entity_id
_entity_poly.type
_entity_poly.pdbx_seq_one_letter_code
_entity_poly.pdbx_strand_id
1 'polypeptide(L)'
;MSTLRRAFRGLLYATLAVLLVSGGLWEWLRSALLMKVHGGTAMLALLLLGAALASHVPTGWKDARYKGTGIGILAAAAWLIISGHLLYYSGDEAVRQAASYSHLGAGIGLPVLLGLHLWRRALV
;
A
#
# COMPACT_ATOMS: atom_id res chain seq x y z
N MET A 1 1.11 19.22 18.37
CA MET A 1 1.77 18.24 17.44
C MET A 1 1.32 16.78 17.62
N SER A 2 0.76 16.34 18.75
CA SER A 2 0.32 14.94 18.94
C SER A 2 -0.96 14.56 18.18
N THR A 3 -1.90 15.50 18.01
CA THR A 3 -3.17 15.26 17.30
C THR A 3 -2.97 15.05 15.81
N LEU A 4 -2.12 15.84 15.15
CA LEU A 4 -1.82 15.70 13.72
C LEU A 4 -1.21 14.33 13.38
N ARG A 5 -0.27 13.85 14.21
CA ARG A 5 0.32 12.52 14.02
C ARG A 5 -0.69 11.39 14.21
N ARG A 6 -1.60 11.52 15.18
CA ARG A 6 -2.70 10.55 15.38
C ARG A 6 -3.68 10.56 14.21
N ALA A 7 -4.07 11.74 13.73
CA ALA A 7 -4.93 11.89 12.56
C ALA A 7 -4.30 11.29 11.30
N PHE A 8 -3.01 11.57 11.04
CA PHE A 8 -2.29 10.99 9.90
C PHE A 8 -2.26 9.47 9.94
N ARG A 9 -1.96 8.87 11.11
CA ARG A 9 -2.00 7.40 11.28
C ARG A 9 -3.39 6.83 11.06
N GLY A 10 -4.42 7.45 11.63
CA GLY A 10 -5.81 7.03 11.45
C GLY A 10 -6.21 7.06 9.99
N LEU A 11 -5.89 8.15 9.28
CA LEU A 11 -6.16 8.30 7.85
C LEU A 11 -5.39 7.25 7.02
N LEU A 12 -4.11 7.02 7.32
CA LEU A 12 -3.32 6.00 6.64
C LEU A 12 -3.93 4.61 6.80
N TYR A 13 -4.29 4.21 8.02
CA TYR A 13 -4.88 2.89 8.25
C TYR A 13 -6.27 2.75 7.62
N ALA A 14 -7.10 3.79 7.68
CA ALA A 14 -8.40 3.79 7.01
C ALA A 14 -8.24 3.63 5.49
N THR A 15 -7.34 4.39 4.86
CA THR A 15 -7.03 4.28 3.43
C THR A 15 -6.57 2.88 3.05
N LEU A 16 -5.65 2.29 3.82
CA LEU A 16 -5.17 0.92 3.58
C LEU A 16 -6.28 -0.13 3.75
N ALA A 17 -7.13 0.02 4.77
CA ALA A 17 -8.27 -0.87 4.98
C ALA A 17 -9.26 -0.79 3.82
N VAL A 18 -9.60 0.41 3.35
CA VAL A 18 -10.49 0.60 2.21
C VAL A 18 -9.90 0.00 0.94
N LEU A 19 -8.60 0.17 0.67
CA LEU A 19 -7.93 -0.47 -0.47
C LEU A 19 -8.01 -1.98 -0.41
N LEU A 20 -7.66 -2.58 0.73
CA LEU A 20 -7.66 -4.02 0.91
C LEU A 20 -9.07 -4.61 0.77
N VAL A 21 -10.06 -4.00 1.41
CA VAL A 21 -11.45 -4.45 1.38
C VAL A 21 -12.05 -4.26 -0.01
N SER A 22 -11.88 -3.09 -0.64
CA SER A 22 -12.44 -2.83 -1.98
C SER A 22 -11.79 -3.71 -3.06
N GLY A 23 -10.47 -3.93 -2.99
CA GLY A 23 -9.76 -4.81 -3.92
C GLY A 23 -10.13 -6.28 -3.71
N GLY A 24 -10.12 -6.73 -2.44
CA GLY A 24 -10.50 -8.10 -2.10
C GLY A 24 -11.95 -8.42 -2.45
N LEU A 25 -12.91 -7.55 -2.11
CA LEU A 25 -14.32 -7.73 -2.47
C LEU A 25 -14.56 -7.68 -3.98
N TRP A 26 -13.77 -6.91 -4.73
CA TRP A 26 -13.92 -6.86 -6.18
C TRP A 26 -13.63 -8.20 -6.85
N GLU A 27 -12.72 -9.02 -6.31
CA GLU A 27 -12.46 -10.35 -6.88
C GLU A 27 -13.67 -11.27 -6.86
N TRP A 28 -14.55 -11.09 -5.88
CA TRP A 28 -15.79 -11.85 -5.74
C TRP A 28 -16.97 -11.19 -6.44
N LEU A 29 -17.10 -9.87 -6.30
CA LEU A 29 -18.31 -9.13 -6.69
C LEU A 29 -18.21 -8.46 -8.07
N ARG A 30 -17.00 -8.30 -8.61
CA ARG A 30 -16.72 -7.66 -9.92
C ARG A 30 -17.45 -6.32 -10.14
N SER A 31 -17.66 -5.57 -9.07
CA SER A 31 -18.46 -4.34 -9.08
C SER A 31 -17.66 -3.12 -9.56
N ALA A 32 -18.24 -2.35 -10.49
CA ALA A 32 -17.66 -1.09 -10.97
C ALA A 32 -17.53 -0.03 -9.86
N LEU A 33 -18.46 -0.01 -8.89
CA LEU A 33 -18.39 0.91 -7.75
C LEU A 33 -17.15 0.60 -6.90
N LEU A 34 -16.87 -0.67 -6.64
CA LEU A 34 -15.68 -1.08 -5.88
C LEU A 34 -14.40 -0.62 -6.58
N MET A 35 -14.31 -0.70 -7.91
CA MET A 35 -13.15 -0.20 -8.64
C MET A 35 -13.02 1.33 -8.60
N LYS A 36 -14.14 2.07 -8.68
CA LYS A 36 -14.11 3.53 -8.50
C LYS A 36 -13.60 3.92 -7.11
N VAL A 37 -14.11 3.25 -6.06
CA VAL A 37 -13.66 3.47 -4.68
C VAL A 37 -12.20 3.08 -4.52
N HIS A 38 -11.79 1.92 -5.05
CA HIS A 38 -10.42 1.42 -4.97
C HIS A 38 -9.44 2.38 -5.66
N GLY A 39 -9.69 2.72 -6.93
CA GLY A 39 -8.85 3.63 -7.70
C GLY A 39 -8.78 5.03 -7.09
N GLY A 40 -9.91 5.58 -6.63
CA GLY A 40 -9.93 6.87 -5.93
C GLY A 40 -9.14 6.85 -4.61
N THR A 41 -9.30 5.78 -3.83
CA THR A 41 -8.55 5.59 -2.57
C THR A 41 -7.06 5.36 -2.84
N ALA A 42 -6.71 4.74 -3.96
CA ALA A 42 -5.31 4.54 -4.36
C ALA A 42 -4.62 5.88 -4.60
N MET A 43 -5.28 6.86 -5.20
CA MET A 43 -4.72 8.22 -5.36
C MET A 43 -4.41 8.86 -4.01
N LEU A 44 -5.31 8.74 -3.03
CA LEU A 44 -5.06 9.21 -1.66
C LEU A 44 -3.88 8.47 -1.01
N ALA A 45 -3.76 7.16 -1.24
CA ALA A 45 -2.64 6.38 -0.73
C ALA A 45 -1.29 6.86 -1.30
N LEU A 46 -1.23 7.26 -2.57
CA LEU A 46 -0.02 7.85 -3.17
C LEU A 46 0.39 9.16 -2.48
N LEU A 47 -0.57 10.03 -2.18
CA LEU A 47 -0.31 11.27 -1.45
C LEU A 47 0.23 11.00 -0.03
N LEU A 48 -0.38 10.05 0.67
CA LEU A 48 0.05 9.65 2.01
C LEU A 48 1.42 8.95 2.00
N LEU A 49 1.71 8.15 0.96
CA LEU A 49 3.01 7.55 0.74
C LEU A 49 4.07 8.64 0.50
N GLY A 50 3.77 9.65 -0.33
CA GLY A 50 4.66 10.81 -0.53
C GLY A 50 4.96 11.55 0.78
N ALA A 51 3.94 11.79 1.61
CA ALA A 51 4.13 12.38 2.93
C ALA A 51 4.99 11.50 3.86
N ALA A 52 4.81 10.18 3.83
CA ALA A 52 5.63 9.24 4.61
C ALA A 52 7.07 9.16 4.10
N LEU A 53 7.29 9.20 2.78
CA LEU A 53 8.62 9.26 2.17
C LEU A 53 9.40 10.50 2.64
N ALA A 54 8.73 11.64 2.77
CA ALA A 54 9.37 12.88 3.23
C ALA A 54 9.60 12.92 4.76
N SER A 55 8.64 12.41 5.55
CA SER A 55 8.62 12.64 7.00
C SER A 55 9.02 11.44 7.87
N HIS A 56 8.88 10.22 7.38
CA HIS A 56 9.05 8.99 8.16
C HIS A 56 10.26 8.17 7.72
N VAL A 57 10.46 8.04 6.41
CA VAL A 57 11.54 7.22 5.83
C VAL A 57 12.94 7.74 6.18
N PRO A 58 13.26 9.05 6.10
CA PRO A 58 14.60 9.56 6.41
C PRO A 58 15.01 9.30 7.85
N THR A 59 14.07 9.44 8.80
CA THR A 59 14.28 9.08 10.20
C THR A 59 14.47 7.56 10.37
N GLY A 60 13.67 6.75 9.67
CA GLY A 60 13.76 5.29 9.74
C GLY A 60 15.05 4.71 9.15
N TRP A 61 15.66 5.40 8.17
CA TRP A 61 16.94 4.96 7.59
C TRP A 61 18.15 5.16 8.49
N LYS A 62 18.06 6.04 9.49
CA LYS A 62 19.11 6.22 10.49
C LYS A 62 19.16 5.07 11.49
N ASP A 63 18.08 4.30 11.63
CA ASP A 63 18.01 3.12 12.50
C ASP A 63 18.07 1.83 11.67
N ALA A 64 19.20 1.14 11.74
CA ALA A 64 19.44 -0.09 10.98
C ALA A 64 18.45 -1.23 11.33
N ARG A 65 17.86 -1.22 12.53
CA ARG A 65 16.99 -2.32 13.02
C ARG A 65 15.70 -2.48 12.23
N TYR A 66 15.18 -1.39 11.67
CA TYR A 66 13.89 -1.39 10.94
C TYR A 66 14.04 -1.18 9.44
N LYS A 67 15.25 -0.86 8.98
CA LYS A 67 15.55 -0.54 7.58
C LYS A 67 15.10 -1.64 6.62
N GLY A 68 15.33 -2.92 6.95
CA GLY A 68 14.93 -4.05 6.12
C GLY A 68 13.41 -4.15 5.90
N THR A 69 12.63 -4.07 6.98
CA THR A 69 11.15 -4.08 6.86
C THR A 69 10.62 -2.85 6.14
N GLY A 70 11.26 -1.68 6.30
CA GLY A 70 10.91 -0.47 5.57
C GLY A 70 11.16 -0.60 4.06
N ILE A 71 12.30 -1.17 3.66
CA ILE A 71 12.59 -1.45 2.24
C ILE A 71 11.54 -2.40 1.66
N GLY A 72 11.17 -3.46 2.38
CA GLY A 72 10.13 -4.39 1.91
C GLY A 72 8.78 -3.70 1.66
N ILE A 73 8.36 -2.82 2.56
CA ILE A 73 7.13 -2.03 2.39
C ILE A 73 7.24 -1.10 1.16
N LEU A 74 8.37 -0.41 0.99
CA LEU A 74 8.57 0.49 -0.15
C LEU A 74 8.61 -0.26 -1.48
N ALA A 75 9.25 -1.44 -1.52
CA ALA A 75 9.27 -2.31 -2.70
C ALA A 75 7.86 -2.83 -3.04
N ALA A 76 7.10 -3.27 -2.03
CA ALA A 76 5.70 -3.69 -2.22
C ALA A 76 4.82 -2.53 -2.71
N ALA A 77 4.98 -1.32 -2.14
CA ALA A 77 4.26 -0.14 -2.59
C ALA A 77 4.62 0.23 -4.04
N ALA A 78 5.90 0.24 -4.40
CA ALA A 78 6.34 0.48 -5.77
C ALA A 78 5.77 -0.56 -6.74
N TRP A 79 5.79 -1.84 -6.36
CA TRP A 79 5.19 -2.90 -7.16
C TRP A 79 3.68 -2.74 -7.34
N LEU A 80 2.94 -2.37 -6.29
CA LEU A 80 1.50 -2.09 -6.37
C LEU A 80 1.20 -0.93 -7.33
N ILE A 81 2.03 0.12 -7.32
CA ILE A 81 1.90 1.25 -8.25
C ILE A 81 2.11 0.79 -9.70
N ILE A 82 3.21 0.06 -9.95
CA ILE A 82 3.57 -0.41 -11.29
C ILE A 82 2.53 -1.39 -11.82
N SER A 83 2.20 -2.43 -11.04
CA SER A 83 1.20 -3.43 -11.43
C SER A 83 -0.20 -2.81 -11.59
N GLY A 84 -0.57 -1.85 -10.74
CA GLY A 84 -1.80 -1.07 -10.90
C GLY A 84 -1.82 -0.28 -12.20
N HIS A 85 -0.70 0.32 -12.61
CA HIS A 85 -0.58 0.97 -13.91
C HIS A 85 -0.68 -0.04 -15.07
N LEU A 86 0.08 -1.13 -15.01
CA LEU A 86 0.06 -2.16 -16.05
C LEU A 86 -1.33 -2.75 -16.30
N LEU A 87 -2.15 -2.90 -15.26
CA LEU A 87 -3.54 -3.37 -15.38
C LEU A 87 -4.40 -2.56 -16.35
N TYR A 88 -4.13 -1.27 -16.50
CA TYR A 88 -4.90 -0.35 -17.36
C TYR A 88 -4.17 0.06 -18.64
N TYR A 89 -2.84 -0.02 -18.65
CA TYR A 89 -2.02 0.60 -19.69
C TYR A 89 -1.04 -0.35 -20.40
N SER A 90 -1.00 -1.65 -20.06
CA SER A 90 -0.06 -2.58 -20.71
C SER A 90 -0.34 -2.81 -22.19
N GLY A 91 -1.60 -2.80 -22.61
CA GLY A 91 -2.02 -3.17 -23.98
C GLY A 91 -1.87 -4.65 -24.34
N ASP A 92 -1.05 -5.39 -23.57
CA ASP A 92 -0.84 -6.84 -23.68
C ASP A 92 -1.59 -7.60 -22.57
N GLU A 93 -2.33 -8.65 -22.97
CA GLU A 93 -3.18 -9.43 -22.08
C GLU A 93 -2.39 -10.33 -21.12
N ALA A 94 -1.27 -10.90 -21.55
CA ALA A 94 -0.44 -11.74 -20.70
C ALA A 94 0.21 -10.90 -19.59
N VAL A 95 0.70 -9.71 -19.94
CA VAL A 95 1.20 -8.72 -18.97
C VAL A 95 0.10 -8.28 -18.01
N ARG A 96 -1.09 -7.98 -18.53
CA ARG A 96 -2.25 -7.59 -17.69
C ARG A 96 -2.61 -8.69 -16.70
N GLN A 97 -2.67 -9.95 -17.14
CA GLN A 97 -2.99 -11.09 -16.30
C GLN A 97 -1.92 -11.31 -15.20
N ALA A 98 -0.64 -11.26 -15.56
CA ALA A 98 0.46 -11.35 -14.60
C ALA A 98 0.44 -10.18 -13.59
N ALA A 99 0.17 -8.96 -14.06
CA ALA A 99 -0.02 -7.79 -13.22
C ALA A 99 -1.19 -7.99 -12.25
N SER A 100 -2.31 -8.56 -12.70
CA SER A 100 -3.49 -8.84 -11.86
C SER A 100 -3.17 -9.75 -10.68
N TYR A 101 -2.59 -10.93 -10.94
CA TYR A 101 -2.28 -11.88 -9.87
C TYR A 101 -1.22 -11.33 -8.90
N SER A 102 -0.19 -10.66 -9.44
CA SER A 102 0.88 -10.10 -8.62
C SER A 102 0.42 -8.86 -7.83
N HIS A 103 -0.47 -8.03 -8.36
CA HIS A 103 -1.07 -6.89 -7.66
C HIS A 103 -1.91 -7.37 -6.48
N LEU A 104 -2.76 -8.38 -6.69
CA LEU A 104 -3.56 -8.99 -5.62
C LEU A 104 -2.67 -9.58 -4.53
N GLY A 105 -1.66 -10.38 -4.92
CA GLY A 105 -0.72 -10.99 -3.99
C GLY A 105 0.05 -9.96 -3.17
N ALA A 106 0.57 -8.90 -3.81
CA ALA A 106 1.25 -7.81 -3.11
C ALA A 106 0.31 -7.01 -2.20
N GLY A 107 -0.95 -6.83 -2.62
CA GLY A 107 -1.98 -6.12 -1.84
C GLY A 107 -2.31 -6.85 -0.54
N ILE A 108 -2.39 -8.18 -0.59
CA ILE A 108 -2.58 -9.04 0.59
C ILE A 108 -1.30 -9.10 1.45
N GLY A 109 -0.12 -9.11 0.83
CA GLY A 109 1.16 -9.16 1.53
C GLY A 109 1.52 -7.87 2.28
N LEU A 110 1.08 -6.71 1.79
CA LEU A 110 1.41 -5.40 2.37
C LEU A 110 0.97 -5.26 3.85
N PRO A 111 -0.26 -5.63 4.26
CA PRO A 111 -0.65 -5.69 5.67
C PRO A 111 0.26 -6.54 6.55
N VAL A 112 0.75 -7.69 6.05
CA VAL A 112 1.67 -8.56 6.79
C VAL A 112 3.00 -7.84 7.01
N LEU A 113 3.56 -7.23 5.96
CA LEU A 113 4.79 -6.45 6.04
C LEU A 113 4.66 -5.26 7.01
N LEU A 114 3.51 -4.56 6.99
CA LEU A 114 3.22 -3.49 7.93
C LEU A 114 3.11 -3.99 9.37
N GLY A 115 2.45 -5.13 9.60
CA GLY A 115 2.37 -5.77 10.90
C GLY A 115 3.76 -6.10 11.46
N LEU A 116 4.62 -6.70 10.63
CA LEU A 116 6.01 -7.00 10.99
C LEU A 116 6.82 -5.73 11.28
N HIS A 117 6.64 -4.67 10.49
CA HIS A 117 7.32 -3.39 10.71
C HIS A 117 6.90 -2.74 12.04
N LEU A 118 5.61 -2.76 12.37
CA LEU A 118 5.09 -2.23 13.63
C LEU A 118 5.51 -3.08 14.83
N TRP A 119 5.45 -4.40 14.71
CA TRP A 119 5.88 -5.34 15.74
C TRP A 119 7.35 -5.13 16.11
N ARG A 120 8.24 -5.06 15.11
CA ARG A 120 9.66 -4.82 15.37
C ARG A 120 9.90 -3.51 16.11
N ARG A 121 9.13 -2.46 15.80
CA ARG A 121 9.23 -1.17 16.51
C ARG A 121 8.70 -1.20 17.94
N ALA A 122 7.81 -2.15 18.29
CA ALA A 122 7.24 -2.25 19.63
C ALA A 122 8.14 -3.04 20.61
N LEU A 123 9.08 -3.83 20.09
CA LEU A 123 9.98 -4.67 20.90
C LEU A 123 11.28 -3.96 21.36
N VAL A 124 11.47 -2.70 21.00
CA VAL A 124 12.69 -1.91 21.26
C VAL A 124 12.31 -0.58 21.87
#